data_AF-A0A7C7VK40-F1
#
_entry.id   AF-A0A7C7VK40-F1
#
_cell.length_a   1.000
_cell.length_b   1.000
_cell.length_c   1.000
_cell.angle_alpha   90.00
_cell.angle_beta   90.00
_cell.angle_gamma   90.00
#
_symmetry.space_group_name_H-M   'P 1'
#
loop_
_entity.id
_entity.type
_entity.pdbx_description
1 polymer ?
#
loop_
_entity_poly.entity_id
_entity_poly.type
_entity_poly.pdbx_seq_one_letter_code
_entity_poly.pdbx_strand_id
1 'polypeptide(L)'
;MNQYCKRLIEVDLPIKKISEHSRRDQNVKKGHLHTLHVWWATRPLAACRAVILASLLPDPADPQCPEEFRKKAIKVIKQVRGGNLENPLVLRKALLDFIADFSAWEMSNHQVFLSIARELVQAAHIALSGEKDSRPLVVDPFSGIGSIPFEALRVGADAFASDLNPVAVTLLKTALEYLPAYGTRLADAVRKWGDWVRERAAEELKEFYPQEPDGSIPLAYTWARTIRCEGPGCGAEVPLVGLLWLYRKEKNLVALRYHGNKKTKQVEFEIFKPHKETELQAPIVRRFAATCPICGYTTPYKRVREQLKAKGGGTRDIPLPNVKTKNRTV
;
A
#
# COMPACT_ATOMS: atom_id res chain seq x y z
N MET A 1 -43.64 -20.24 5.42
CA MET A 1 -42.20 -20.41 5.12
C MET A 1 -41.76 -19.15 4.41
N ASN A 2 -40.72 -18.46 4.88
CA ASN A 2 -40.25 -17.25 4.20
C ASN A 2 -39.87 -17.59 2.76
N GLN A 3 -40.43 -16.83 1.82
CA GLN A 3 -40.15 -16.92 0.39
C GLN A 3 -38.79 -16.27 0.14
N TYR A 4 -37.73 -16.97 0.51
CA TYR A 4 -36.34 -16.61 0.29
C TYR A 4 -35.77 -17.18 -1.02
N CYS A 5 -35.51 -16.31 -1.98
CA CYS A 5 -34.69 -16.65 -3.14
C CYS A 5 -33.20 -16.58 -2.77
N LYS A 6 -32.48 -17.69 -2.97
CA LYS A 6 -31.02 -17.74 -2.79
C LYS A 6 -30.30 -16.70 -3.63
N ARG A 7 -29.15 -16.25 -3.13
CA ARG A 7 -28.18 -15.40 -3.82
C ARG A 7 -27.15 -16.25 -4.53
N LEU A 8 -26.52 -15.68 -5.56
CA LEU A 8 -25.44 -16.38 -6.27
C LEU A 8 -24.33 -16.83 -5.32
N ILE A 9 -23.96 -16.01 -4.34
CA ILE A 9 -22.89 -16.34 -3.37
C ILE A 9 -23.18 -17.60 -2.53
N GLU A 10 -24.45 -17.97 -2.36
CA GLU A 10 -24.85 -19.15 -1.58
C GLU A 10 -24.81 -20.44 -2.40
N VAL A 11 -24.71 -20.34 -3.73
CA VAL A 11 -24.71 -21.50 -4.63
C VAL A 11 -23.34 -21.74 -5.25
N ASP A 12 -22.66 -20.69 -5.70
CA ASP A 12 -21.32 -20.80 -6.28
C ASP A 12 -20.64 -19.42 -6.37
N LEU A 13 -19.31 -19.41 -6.43
CA LEU A 13 -18.53 -18.21 -6.68
C LEU A 13 -17.28 -18.60 -7.51
N PRO A 14 -16.95 -17.87 -8.59
CA PRO A 14 -15.84 -18.21 -9.49
C PRO A 14 -14.47 -17.84 -8.88
N ILE A 15 -14.13 -18.46 -7.74
CA ILE A 15 -13.01 -18.10 -6.86
C ILE A 15 -11.67 -18.13 -7.60
N LYS A 16 -11.46 -19.10 -8.50
CA LYS A 16 -10.20 -19.23 -9.26
C LYS A 16 -9.88 -17.95 -10.02
N LYS A 17 -10.83 -17.47 -10.83
CA LYS A 17 -10.65 -16.28 -11.67
C LYS A 17 -10.62 -15.00 -10.85
N ILE A 18 -11.48 -14.89 -9.83
CA ILE A 18 -11.44 -13.76 -8.88
C ILE A 18 -10.07 -13.67 -8.18
N SER A 19 -9.49 -14.81 -7.79
CA SER A 19 -8.17 -14.85 -7.14
C SER A 19 -7.04 -14.45 -8.08
N GLU A 20 -7.12 -14.84 -9.36
CA GLU A 20 -6.18 -14.39 -10.39
C GLU A 20 -6.23 -12.88 -10.57
N HIS A 21 -7.42 -12.28 -10.66
CA HIS A 21 -7.58 -10.83 -10.73
C HIS A 21 -7.13 -10.13 -9.44
N SER A 22 -7.43 -10.69 -8.27
CA SER A 22 -7.04 -10.12 -6.97
C SER A 22 -5.51 -10.04 -6.80
N ARG A 23 -4.76 -11.01 -7.32
CA ARG A 23 -3.28 -10.96 -7.32
C ARG A 23 -2.73 -9.85 -8.22
N ARG A 24 -3.41 -9.55 -9.34
CA ARG A 24 -3.03 -8.45 -10.25
C ARG A 24 -3.40 -7.10 -9.64
N ASP A 25 -4.56 -7.00 -9.00
CA ASP A 25 -5.09 -5.81 -8.33
C ASP A 25 -4.10 -5.21 -7.32
N GLN A 26 -3.43 -6.06 -6.52
CA GLN A 26 -2.40 -5.66 -5.56
C GLN A 26 -1.16 -4.97 -6.18
N ASN A 27 -0.96 -5.13 -7.49
CA ASN A 27 0.20 -4.57 -8.20
C ASN A 27 -0.16 -3.33 -9.05
N VAL A 28 -1.41 -2.85 -8.99
CA VAL A 28 -1.86 -1.67 -9.74
C VAL A 28 -1.25 -0.40 -9.15
N LYS A 29 -0.42 0.30 -9.92
CA LYS A 29 0.38 1.44 -9.41
C LYS A 29 -0.27 2.82 -9.55
N LYS A 30 -1.42 2.92 -10.22
CA LYS A 30 -2.08 4.21 -10.53
C LYS A 30 -3.60 4.08 -10.47
N GLY A 31 -4.25 5.11 -9.93
CA GLY A 31 -5.71 5.25 -9.93
C GLY A 31 -6.45 4.24 -9.06
N HIS A 32 -5.74 3.51 -8.19
CA HIS A 32 -6.30 2.51 -7.31
C HIS A 32 -6.37 3.04 -5.87
N LEU A 33 -7.37 2.61 -5.10
CA LEU A 33 -7.63 3.07 -3.73
C LEU A 33 -6.39 3.01 -2.81
N HIS A 34 -5.68 1.87 -2.79
CA HIS A 34 -4.43 1.70 -2.00
C HIS A 34 -3.28 2.64 -2.41
N THR A 35 -3.36 3.34 -3.54
CA THR A 35 -2.35 4.32 -3.95
C THR A 35 -2.55 5.69 -3.30
N LEU A 36 -3.72 5.93 -2.67
CA LEU A 36 -3.96 7.13 -1.86
C LEU A 36 -3.20 7.08 -0.53
N HIS A 37 -3.15 5.92 0.12
CA HIS A 37 -2.45 5.71 1.37
C HIS A 37 -2.16 4.22 1.61
N VAL A 38 -1.03 3.94 2.26
CA VAL A 38 -0.68 2.58 2.68
C VAL A 38 -1.48 2.23 3.93
N TRP A 39 -2.39 1.27 3.82
CA TRP A 39 -3.18 0.75 4.93
C TRP A 39 -2.86 -0.72 5.17
N TRP A 40 -2.83 -1.16 6.43
CA TRP A 40 -2.65 -2.58 6.72
C TRP A 40 -3.94 -3.35 6.38
N ALA A 41 -3.80 -4.56 5.83
CA ALA A 41 -4.92 -5.44 5.48
C ALA A 41 -5.92 -4.86 4.45
N THR A 42 -5.42 -4.30 3.34
CA THR A 42 -6.28 -3.88 2.22
C THR A 42 -6.93 -5.09 1.52
N ARG A 43 -8.26 -5.06 1.40
CA ARG A 43 -8.99 -6.08 0.64
C ARG A 43 -8.86 -5.77 -0.87
N PRO A 44 -8.52 -6.75 -1.73
CA PRO A 44 -8.47 -6.55 -3.17
C PRO A 44 -9.84 -6.10 -3.71
N LEU A 45 -9.85 -5.07 -4.53
CA LEU A 45 -11.09 -4.52 -5.10
C LEU A 45 -11.80 -5.53 -5.99
N ALA A 46 -11.03 -6.35 -6.71
CA ALA A 46 -11.53 -7.49 -7.50
C ALA A 46 -12.42 -8.43 -6.66
N ALA A 47 -11.96 -8.81 -5.47
CA ALA A 47 -12.70 -9.69 -4.57
C ALA A 47 -13.94 -9.00 -3.98
N CYS A 48 -13.80 -7.75 -3.52
CA CYS A 48 -14.91 -6.96 -3.00
C CYS A 48 -16.04 -6.82 -4.03
N ARG A 49 -15.72 -6.44 -5.26
CA ARG A 49 -16.68 -6.32 -6.36
C ARG A 49 -17.46 -7.60 -6.61
N ALA A 50 -16.72 -8.73 -6.68
CA ALA A 50 -17.32 -10.02 -6.97
C ALA A 50 -18.25 -10.49 -5.85
N VAL A 51 -17.82 -10.35 -4.59
CA VAL A 51 -18.61 -10.71 -3.41
C VAL A 51 -19.85 -9.85 -3.29
N ILE A 52 -19.76 -8.54 -3.55
CA ILE A 52 -20.92 -7.63 -3.52
C ILE A 52 -21.95 -8.05 -4.56
N LEU A 53 -21.54 -8.24 -5.82
CA LEU A 53 -22.47 -8.68 -6.87
C LEU A 53 -23.08 -10.04 -6.56
N ALA A 54 -22.28 -11.02 -6.15
CA ALA A 54 -22.79 -12.35 -5.82
C ALA A 54 -23.76 -12.34 -4.63
N SER A 55 -23.58 -11.40 -3.68
CA SER A 55 -24.48 -11.22 -2.54
C SER A 55 -25.78 -10.49 -2.91
N LEU A 56 -25.74 -9.57 -3.87
CA LEU A 56 -26.91 -8.77 -4.26
C LEU A 56 -27.78 -9.47 -5.31
N LEU A 57 -27.20 -10.32 -6.17
CA LEU A 57 -27.93 -10.95 -7.27
C LEU A 57 -28.63 -12.25 -6.84
N PRO A 58 -29.95 -12.39 -7.10
CA PRO A 58 -30.65 -13.66 -6.98
C PRO A 58 -30.04 -14.74 -7.86
N ASP A 59 -30.08 -15.98 -7.40
CA ASP A 59 -29.78 -17.14 -8.21
C ASP A 59 -30.95 -17.40 -9.18
N PRO A 60 -30.77 -17.30 -10.50
CA PRO A 60 -31.85 -17.52 -11.47
C PRO A 60 -32.39 -18.94 -11.44
N ALA A 61 -31.61 -19.94 -11.04
CA ALA A 61 -32.05 -21.33 -10.97
C ALA A 61 -32.74 -21.70 -9.66
N ASP A 62 -32.84 -20.78 -8.71
CA ASP A 62 -33.68 -20.97 -7.53
C ASP A 62 -35.18 -20.91 -7.92
N PRO A 63 -36.03 -21.84 -7.46
CA PRO A 63 -37.47 -21.83 -7.76
C PRO A 63 -38.18 -20.54 -7.33
N GLN A 64 -37.68 -19.84 -6.32
CA GLN A 64 -38.25 -18.60 -5.80
C GLN A 64 -37.67 -17.34 -6.45
N CYS A 65 -36.82 -17.50 -7.47
CA CYS A 65 -36.27 -16.37 -8.21
C CYS A 65 -37.37 -15.61 -8.98
N PRO A 66 -37.50 -14.29 -8.79
CA PRO A 66 -38.49 -13.48 -9.50
C PRO A 66 -38.32 -13.56 -11.02
N GLU A 67 -39.42 -13.78 -11.74
CA GLU A 67 -39.42 -13.88 -13.20
C GLU A 67 -38.95 -12.58 -13.87
N GLU A 68 -39.33 -11.43 -13.30
CA GLU A 68 -38.93 -10.11 -13.80
C GLU A 68 -37.41 -9.90 -13.71
N PHE A 69 -36.77 -10.41 -12.66
CA PHE A 69 -35.31 -10.41 -12.58
C PHE A 69 -34.70 -11.29 -13.67
N ARG A 70 -35.21 -12.50 -13.89
CA ARG A 70 -34.70 -13.42 -14.93
C ARG A 70 -34.78 -12.79 -16.32
N LYS A 71 -35.94 -12.24 -16.70
CA LYS A 71 -36.15 -11.56 -18.00
C LYS A 71 -35.15 -10.42 -18.19
N LYS A 72 -34.99 -9.59 -17.17
CA LYS A 72 -34.06 -8.45 -17.22
C LYS A 72 -32.60 -8.91 -17.27
N ALA A 73 -32.22 -9.92 -16.48
CA ALA A 73 -30.89 -10.49 -16.48
C ALA A 73 -30.51 -11.09 -17.84
N ILE A 74 -31.41 -11.84 -18.48
CA ILE A 74 -31.22 -12.38 -19.84
C ILE A 74 -30.95 -11.24 -20.83
N LYS A 75 -31.80 -10.20 -20.82
CA LYS A 75 -31.67 -9.06 -21.75
C LYS A 75 -30.32 -8.35 -21.60
N VAL A 76 -29.88 -8.14 -20.37
CA VAL A 76 -28.69 -7.34 -20.08
C VAL A 76 -27.41 -8.16 -20.29
N ILE A 77 -27.38 -9.42 -19.86
CA ILE A 77 -26.21 -10.32 -20.03
C ILE A 77 -25.95 -10.67 -21.50
N LYS A 78 -26.99 -10.71 -22.36
CA LYS A 78 -26.84 -10.92 -23.81
C LYS A 78 -25.87 -9.93 -24.49
N GLN A 79 -25.60 -8.77 -23.88
CA GLN A 79 -24.65 -7.80 -24.39
C GLN A 79 -23.18 -8.27 -24.34
N VAL A 80 -22.85 -9.20 -23.43
CA VAL A 80 -21.47 -9.68 -23.18
C VAL A 80 -21.35 -11.20 -23.21
N ARG A 81 -22.47 -11.91 -23.36
CA ARG A 81 -22.56 -13.37 -23.46
C ARG A 81 -23.52 -13.77 -24.57
N GLY A 82 -23.08 -14.68 -25.44
CA GLY A 82 -23.94 -15.31 -26.44
C GLY A 82 -24.68 -16.54 -25.89
N GLY A 83 -25.49 -17.15 -26.75
CA GLY A 83 -26.18 -18.42 -26.46
C GLY A 83 -27.62 -18.26 -25.94
N ASN A 84 -28.29 -19.40 -25.76
CA ASN A 84 -29.64 -19.45 -25.23
C ASN A 84 -29.61 -19.40 -23.69
N LEU A 85 -29.97 -18.25 -23.12
CA LEU A 85 -29.98 -17.99 -21.68
C LEU A 85 -31.34 -18.24 -21.01
N GLU A 86 -32.32 -18.80 -21.72
CA GLU A 86 -33.65 -19.08 -21.15
C GLU A 86 -33.60 -20.20 -20.11
N ASN A 87 -32.61 -21.11 -20.20
CA ASN A 87 -32.39 -22.13 -19.18
C ASN A 87 -31.80 -21.48 -17.91
N PRO A 88 -32.46 -21.59 -16.73
CA PRO A 88 -31.99 -20.95 -15.51
C PRO A 88 -30.58 -21.36 -15.06
N LEU A 89 -30.16 -22.60 -15.31
CA LEU A 89 -28.81 -23.07 -14.98
C LEU A 89 -27.75 -22.43 -15.89
N VAL A 90 -28.09 -22.23 -17.17
CA VAL A 90 -27.22 -21.54 -18.13
C VAL A 90 -27.12 -20.06 -17.77
N LEU A 91 -28.23 -19.42 -17.37
CA LEU A 91 -28.22 -18.03 -16.89
C LEU A 91 -27.40 -17.87 -15.61
N ARG A 92 -27.51 -18.81 -14.64
CA ARG A 92 -26.67 -18.82 -13.43
C ARG A 92 -25.20 -18.79 -13.81
N LYS A 93 -24.78 -19.72 -14.68
CA LYS A 93 -23.39 -19.80 -15.15
C LYS A 93 -22.97 -18.50 -15.84
N ALA A 94 -23.81 -17.93 -16.70
CA ALA A 94 -23.51 -16.68 -17.40
C ALA A 94 -23.32 -15.49 -16.44
N LEU A 95 -24.14 -15.41 -15.38
CA LEU A 95 -23.99 -14.39 -14.32
C LEU A 95 -22.70 -14.58 -13.51
N LEU A 96 -22.37 -15.82 -13.14
CA LEU A 96 -21.11 -16.13 -12.44
C LEU A 96 -19.90 -15.79 -13.32
N ASP A 97 -19.93 -16.18 -14.60
CA ASP A 97 -18.88 -15.85 -15.55
C ASP A 97 -18.75 -14.33 -15.75
N PHE A 98 -19.87 -13.59 -15.76
CA PHE A 98 -19.86 -12.13 -15.79
C PHE A 98 -19.21 -11.53 -14.54
N ILE A 99 -19.56 -12.00 -13.34
CA ILE A 99 -18.93 -11.59 -12.08
C ILE A 99 -17.43 -11.84 -12.11
N ALA A 100 -17.01 -13.00 -12.64
CA ALA A 100 -15.61 -13.38 -12.77
C ALA A 100 -14.85 -12.40 -13.69
N ASP A 101 -15.38 -12.11 -14.88
CA ASP A 101 -14.79 -11.17 -15.83
C ASP A 101 -14.75 -9.75 -15.27
N PHE A 102 -15.85 -9.31 -14.66
CA PHE A 102 -15.97 -7.96 -14.13
C PHE A 102 -15.07 -7.72 -12.92
N SER A 103 -14.61 -8.77 -12.24
CA SER A 103 -13.62 -8.63 -11.15
C SER A 103 -12.25 -8.11 -11.63
N ALA A 104 -11.95 -8.15 -12.93
CA ALA A 104 -10.75 -7.54 -13.50
C ALA A 104 -10.71 -6.02 -13.27
N TRP A 105 -9.53 -5.46 -12.95
CA TRP A 105 -9.37 -4.01 -12.74
C TRP A 105 -9.75 -3.20 -13.99
N GLU A 106 -9.37 -3.69 -15.17
CA GLU A 106 -9.64 -3.05 -16.45
C GLU A 106 -11.13 -2.95 -16.76
N MET A 107 -11.91 -3.92 -16.30
CA MET A 107 -13.37 -3.93 -16.49
C MET A 107 -14.09 -2.99 -15.53
N SER A 108 -13.45 -2.57 -14.44
CA SER A 108 -14.07 -1.71 -13.43
C SER A 108 -14.40 -0.30 -13.92
N ASN A 109 -13.80 0.11 -15.04
CA ASN A 109 -14.04 1.40 -15.69
C ASN A 109 -14.65 1.23 -17.10
N HIS A 110 -14.94 -0.01 -17.50
CA HIS A 110 -15.52 -0.29 -18.81
C HIS A 110 -17.04 -0.03 -18.77
N GLN A 111 -17.51 0.94 -19.56
CA GLN A 111 -18.88 1.45 -19.49
C GLN A 111 -19.95 0.35 -19.63
N VAL A 112 -19.76 -0.59 -20.57
CA VAL A 112 -20.70 -1.70 -20.78
C VAL A 112 -20.79 -2.63 -19.56
N PHE A 113 -19.66 -2.95 -18.92
CA PHE A 113 -19.68 -3.81 -17.74
C PHE A 113 -20.29 -3.10 -16.53
N LEU A 114 -19.99 -1.80 -16.37
CA LEU A 114 -20.59 -0.96 -15.33
C LEU A 114 -22.11 -0.83 -15.50
N SER A 115 -22.60 -0.58 -16.72
CA SER A 115 -24.04 -0.48 -16.99
C SER A 115 -24.74 -1.80 -16.71
N ILE A 116 -24.17 -2.92 -17.17
CA ILE A 116 -24.71 -4.26 -16.90
C ILE A 116 -24.79 -4.53 -15.41
N ALA A 117 -23.70 -4.30 -14.66
CA ALA A 117 -23.67 -4.51 -13.21
C ALA A 117 -24.76 -3.70 -12.49
N ARG A 118 -24.89 -2.41 -12.82
CA ARG A 118 -25.89 -1.51 -12.23
C ARG A 118 -27.32 -1.90 -12.59
N GLU A 119 -27.56 -2.28 -13.84
CA GLU A 119 -28.88 -2.75 -14.27
C GLU A 119 -29.28 -4.06 -13.59
N LEU A 120 -28.33 -4.99 -13.40
CA LEU A 120 -28.56 -6.24 -12.67
C LEU A 120 -28.85 -5.97 -11.19
N VAL A 121 -28.07 -5.10 -10.54
CA VAL A 121 -28.27 -4.72 -9.13
C VAL A 121 -29.63 -4.05 -8.94
N GLN A 122 -30.02 -3.11 -9.81
CA GLN A 122 -31.32 -2.45 -9.73
C GLN A 122 -32.47 -3.43 -9.97
N ALA A 123 -32.34 -4.30 -10.98
CA ALA A 123 -33.35 -5.32 -11.28
C ALA A 123 -33.54 -6.30 -10.12
N ALA A 124 -32.44 -6.73 -9.51
CA ALA A 124 -32.47 -7.58 -8.32
C ALA A 124 -33.18 -6.88 -7.17
N HIS A 125 -32.77 -5.65 -6.85
CA HIS A 125 -33.34 -4.85 -5.76
C HIS A 125 -34.85 -4.73 -5.86
N ILE A 126 -35.35 -4.27 -7.01
CA ILE A 126 -36.80 -4.10 -7.26
C ILE A 126 -37.54 -5.43 -7.20
N ALA A 127 -36.97 -6.49 -7.78
CA ALA A 127 -37.66 -7.77 -7.90
C ALA A 127 -37.79 -8.52 -6.56
N LEU A 128 -36.95 -8.20 -5.57
CA LEU A 128 -36.95 -8.88 -4.28
C LEU A 128 -37.85 -8.19 -3.25
N SER A 129 -37.62 -6.89 -3.04
CA SER A 129 -38.33 -6.13 -2.00
C SER A 129 -38.07 -4.61 -2.06
N GLY A 130 -37.18 -4.15 -2.92
CA GLY A 130 -36.75 -2.76 -2.98
C GLY A 130 -37.73 -1.86 -3.70
N GLU A 131 -37.84 -0.61 -3.25
CA GLU A 131 -38.63 0.40 -3.94
C GLU A 131 -37.97 0.79 -5.27
N LYS A 132 -38.79 1.11 -6.28
CA LYS A 132 -38.34 1.35 -7.66
C LYS A 132 -37.24 2.40 -7.80
N ASP A 133 -37.32 3.47 -7.02
CA ASP A 133 -36.41 4.61 -7.06
C ASP A 133 -35.32 4.57 -5.96
N SER A 134 -35.23 3.44 -5.26
CA SER A 134 -34.21 3.19 -4.24
C SER A 134 -33.13 2.23 -4.73
N ARG A 135 -32.07 2.08 -3.93
CA ARG A 135 -30.94 1.17 -4.18
C ARG A 135 -30.73 0.25 -2.98
N PRO A 136 -30.10 -0.92 -3.17
CA PRO A 136 -29.70 -1.74 -2.04
C PRO A 136 -28.61 -1.02 -1.24
N LEU A 137 -28.67 -1.11 0.09
CA LEU A 137 -27.68 -0.55 0.99
C LEU A 137 -26.65 -1.62 1.40
N VAL A 138 -25.37 -1.34 1.16
CA VAL A 138 -24.24 -2.14 1.65
C VAL A 138 -23.65 -1.46 2.87
N VAL A 139 -23.66 -2.17 4.01
CA VAL A 139 -23.13 -1.68 5.28
C VAL A 139 -21.80 -2.36 5.58
N ASP A 140 -20.73 -1.57 5.75
CA ASP A 140 -19.40 -2.04 6.16
C ASP A 140 -18.93 -1.34 7.44
N PRO A 141 -19.11 -1.96 8.63
CA PRO A 141 -18.75 -1.36 9.91
C PRO A 141 -17.25 -1.37 10.22
N PHE A 142 -16.42 -2.02 9.38
CA PHE A 142 -14.97 -2.14 9.57
C PHE A 142 -14.25 -1.85 8.25
N SER A 143 -14.55 -0.67 7.69
CA SER A 143 -14.26 -0.36 6.29
C SER A 143 -12.77 -0.19 5.98
N GLY A 144 -11.95 0.18 6.98
CA GLY A 144 -10.54 0.52 6.76
C GLY A 144 -10.39 1.57 5.66
N ILE A 145 -9.66 1.23 4.60
CA ILE A 145 -9.46 2.12 3.45
C ILE A 145 -10.70 2.28 2.55
N GLY A 146 -11.73 1.42 2.71
CA GLY A 146 -13.01 1.56 1.98
C GLY A 146 -13.19 0.69 0.74
N SER A 147 -12.49 -0.45 0.63
CA SER A 147 -12.61 -1.33 -0.55
C SER A 147 -14.05 -1.78 -0.84
N ILE A 148 -14.81 -2.18 0.19
CA ILE A 148 -16.19 -2.64 0.05
C ILE A 148 -17.14 -1.48 -0.30
N PRO A 149 -17.21 -0.37 0.46
CA PRO A 149 -18.13 0.72 0.12
C PRO A 149 -17.79 1.37 -1.24
N PHE A 150 -16.51 1.44 -1.61
CA PHE A 150 -16.09 1.92 -2.93
C PHE A 150 -16.65 1.05 -4.08
N GLU A 151 -16.54 -0.28 -3.95
CA GLU A 151 -17.08 -1.20 -4.96
C GLU A 151 -18.62 -1.28 -4.93
N ALA A 152 -19.25 -1.08 -3.77
CA ALA A 152 -20.71 -1.00 -3.66
C ALA A 152 -21.26 0.17 -4.49
N LEU A 153 -20.71 1.37 -4.32
CA LEU A 153 -21.07 2.55 -5.11
C LEU A 153 -20.80 2.33 -6.62
N ARG A 154 -19.70 1.63 -6.95
CA ARG A 154 -19.35 1.32 -8.35
C ARG A 154 -20.44 0.51 -9.04
N VAL A 155 -20.98 -0.51 -8.37
CA VAL A 155 -22.04 -1.38 -8.92
C VAL A 155 -23.46 -0.82 -8.76
N GLY A 156 -23.61 0.39 -8.23
CA GLY A 156 -24.90 1.08 -8.13
C GLY A 156 -25.70 0.80 -6.86
N ALA A 157 -25.07 0.22 -5.84
CA ALA A 157 -25.62 0.17 -4.49
C ALA A 157 -25.32 1.48 -3.75
N ASP A 158 -26.12 1.79 -2.74
CA ASP A 158 -25.74 2.78 -1.73
C ASP A 158 -24.82 2.12 -0.70
N ALA A 159 -23.97 2.91 -0.04
CA ALA A 159 -23.00 2.40 0.91
C ALA A 159 -23.02 3.19 2.22
N PHE A 160 -22.95 2.46 3.34
CA PHE A 160 -22.67 3.02 4.65
C PHE A 160 -21.37 2.41 5.18
N ALA A 161 -20.40 3.27 5.47
CA ALA A 161 -19.06 2.86 5.89
C ALA A 161 -18.75 3.44 7.27
N SER A 162 -18.20 2.61 8.17
CA SER A 162 -17.72 3.06 9.48
C SER A 162 -16.35 2.44 9.78
N ASP A 163 -15.57 3.16 10.58
CA ASP A 163 -14.32 2.68 11.17
C ASP A 163 -14.03 3.46 12.45
N LEU A 164 -13.40 2.81 13.43
CA LEU A 164 -13.00 3.47 14.68
C LEU A 164 -11.72 4.30 14.51
N ASN A 165 -10.91 3.98 13.50
CA ASN A 165 -9.64 4.66 13.28
C ASN A 165 -9.86 5.99 12.52
N PRO A 166 -9.47 7.15 13.08
CA PRO A 166 -9.67 8.45 12.42
C PRO A 166 -8.92 8.58 11.09
N VAL A 167 -7.83 7.85 10.90
CA VAL A 167 -7.12 7.81 9.61
C VAL A 167 -7.96 7.07 8.58
N ALA A 168 -8.55 5.91 8.93
CA ALA A 168 -9.47 5.19 8.06
C ALA A 168 -10.67 6.05 7.67
N VAL A 169 -11.30 6.71 8.64
CA VAL A 169 -12.43 7.63 8.40
C VAL A 169 -12.02 8.74 7.43
N THR A 170 -10.84 9.32 7.59
CA THR A 170 -10.34 10.35 6.67
C THR A 170 -10.17 9.80 5.25
N LEU A 171 -9.59 8.61 5.10
CA LEU A 171 -9.43 7.95 3.80
C LEU A 171 -10.78 7.65 3.13
N LEU A 172 -11.76 7.18 3.90
CA LEU A 172 -13.12 6.94 3.42
C LEU A 172 -13.77 8.22 2.91
N LYS A 173 -13.74 9.30 3.70
CA LYS A 173 -14.28 10.60 3.28
C LYS A 173 -13.55 11.14 2.06
N THR A 174 -12.23 11.02 2.02
CA THR A 174 -11.45 11.42 0.84
C THR A 174 -11.88 10.65 -0.40
N ALA A 175 -11.95 9.33 -0.32
CA ALA A 175 -12.24 8.46 -1.45
C ALA A 175 -13.69 8.56 -1.95
N LEU A 176 -14.65 8.62 -1.04
CA LEU A 176 -16.08 8.47 -1.34
C LEU A 176 -16.84 9.79 -1.41
N GLU A 177 -16.39 10.84 -0.70
CA GLU A 177 -17.08 12.14 -0.64
C GLU A 177 -16.25 13.24 -1.31
N TYR A 178 -15.00 13.44 -0.88
CA TYR A 178 -14.22 14.62 -1.28
C TYR A 178 -13.72 14.54 -2.72
N LEU A 179 -13.25 13.37 -3.17
CA LEU A 179 -12.82 13.21 -4.56
C LEU A 179 -13.98 13.46 -5.54
N PRO A 180 -15.18 12.86 -5.38
CA PRO A 180 -16.33 13.18 -6.21
C PRO A 180 -16.80 14.63 -6.11
N ALA A 181 -16.81 15.22 -4.90
CA ALA A 181 -17.33 16.57 -4.69
C ALA A 181 -16.40 17.67 -5.21
N TYR A 182 -15.08 17.50 -5.08
CA TYR A 182 -14.10 18.56 -5.34
C TYR A 182 -13.21 18.29 -6.56
N GLY A 183 -13.07 17.04 -7.00
CA GLY A 183 -12.26 16.67 -8.15
C GLY A 183 -10.84 17.24 -8.08
N THR A 184 -10.43 17.93 -9.15
CA THR A 184 -9.08 18.53 -9.25
C THR A 184 -8.81 19.61 -8.20
N ARG A 185 -9.83 20.31 -7.71
CA ARG A 185 -9.67 21.35 -6.68
C ARG A 185 -9.09 20.78 -5.39
N LEU A 186 -9.39 19.53 -5.05
CA LEU A 186 -8.79 18.87 -3.89
C LEU A 186 -7.29 18.66 -4.10
N ALA A 187 -6.89 18.20 -5.30
CA ALA A 187 -5.48 18.00 -5.62
C ALA A 187 -4.70 19.32 -5.57
N ASP A 188 -5.29 20.41 -6.09
CA ASP A 188 -4.68 21.74 -6.05
C ASP A 188 -4.58 22.28 -4.62
N ALA A 189 -5.60 22.07 -3.80
CA ALA A 189 -5.56 22.44 -2.38
C ALA A 189 -4.49 21.67 -1.61
N VAL A 190 -4.37 20.35 -1.83
CA VAL A 190 -3.33 19.52 -1.20
C VAL A 190 -1.94 20.00 -1.59
N ARG A 191 -1.70 20.35 -2.85
CA ARG A 191 -0.42 20.94 -3.29
C ARG A 191 -0.14 22.25 -2.59
N LYS A 192 -1.10 23.18 -2.62
CA LYS A 192 -0.96 24.51 -1.98
C LYS A 192 -0.58 24.39 -0.51
N TRP A 193 -1.32 23.58 0.26
CA TRP A 193 -1.06 23.43 1.69
C TRP A 193 0.20 22.60 1.95
N GLY A 194 0.53 21.62 1.10
CA GLY A 194 1.80 20.90 1.16
C GLY A 194 3.00 21.82 0.94
N ASP A 195 2.92 22.72 -0.03
CA ASP A 195 3.95 23.74 -0.29
C ASP A 195 4.11 24.68 0.92
N TRP A 196 3.00 25.12 1.52
CA TRP A 196 3.02 25.93 2.73
C TRP A 196 3.68 25.21 3.92
N VAL A 197 3.33 23.94 4.17
CA VAL A 197 3.96 23.13 5.22
C VAL A 197 5.46 22.97 4.95
N ARG A 198 5.84 22.70 3.69
CA ARG A 198 7.25 22.58 3.30
C ARG A 198 8.02 23.87 3.57
N GLU A 199 7.46 25.03 3.22
CA GLU A 199 8.11 26.32 3.44
C GLU A 199 8.33 26.60 4.93
N ARG A 200 7.30 26.37 5.76
CA ARG A 200 7.40 26.53 7.22
C ARG A 200 8.41 25.57 7.84
N ALA A 201 8.36 24.29 7.47
CA ALA A 201 9.31 23.29 7.95
C ALA A 201 10.75 23.64 7.54
N ALA A 202 10.96 24.15 6.32
CA ALA A 202 12.29 24.56 5.86
C ALA A 202 12.85 25.77 6.63
N GLU A 203 11.99 26.70 7.04
CA GLU A 203 12.37 27.86 7.87
C GLU A 203 12.70 27.42 9.30
N GLU A 204 11.83 26.64 9.94
CA GLU A 204 12.02 26.14 11.31
C GLU A 204 13.24 25.21 11.43
N LEU A 205 13.51 24.38 10.43
CA LEU A 205 14.60 23.41 10.47
C LEU A 205 15.94 23.97 9.96
N LYS A 206 15.99 25.24 9.55
CA LYS A 206 17.17 25.85 8.90
C LYS A 206 18.43 25.80 9.78
N GLU A 207 18.28 25.97 11.09
CA GLU A 207 19.42 25.91 12.02
C GLU A 207 20.04 24.52 12.12
N PHE A 208 19.23 23.46 11.94
CA PHE A 208 19.68 22.08 12.03
C PHE A 208 20.25 21.56 10.71
N TYR A 209 19.87 22.15 9.58
CA TYR A 209 20.34 21.79 8.24
C TYR A 209 20.97 23.00 7.54
N PRO A 210 22.08 23.54 8.07
CA PRO A 210 22.69 24.75 7.55
C PRO A 210 23.24 24.53 6.15
N GLN A 211 23.19 25.59 5.34
CA GLN A 211 23.83 25.60 4.04
C GLN A 211 25.35 25.70 4.21
N GLU A 212 26.07 24.83 3.51
CA GLU A 212 27.52 24.74 3.51
C GLU A 212 28.13 25.77 2.55
N PRO A 213 29.44 26.12 2.68
CA PRO A 213 30.09 27.10 1.82
C PRO A 213 30.04 26.79 0.32
N ASP A 214 29.92 25.50 -0.05
CA ASP A 214 29.78 25.04 -1.44
C ASP A 214 28.33 25.09 -1.98
N GLY A 215 27.42 25.68 -1.19
CA GLY A 215 26.00 25.84 -1.48
C GLY A 215 25.16 24.61 -1.19
N SER A 216 25.75 23.49 -0.74
CA SER A 216 25.01 22.27 -0.44
C SER A 216 24.30 22.32 0.92
N ILE A 217 23.23 21.53 1.07
CA ILE A 217 22.47 21.40 2.31
C ILE A 217 22.52 19.92 2.74
N PRO A 218 22.79 19.60 4.02
CA PRO A 218 22.63 18.24 4.51
C PRO A 218 21.19 17.76 4.27
N LEU A 219 21.04 16.62 3.60
CA LEU A 219 19.76 15.93 3.42
C LEU A 219 19.45 15.07 4.64
N ALA A 220 20.48 14.42 5.19
CA ALA A 220 20.35 13.55 6.35
C ALA A 220 21.67 13.51 7.11
N TYR A 221 21.57 13.49 8.43
CA TYR A 221 22.66 13.17 9.33
C TYR A 221 22.64 11.68 9.62
N THR A 222 23.80 11.04 9.54
CA THR A 222 23.95 9.62 9.92
C THR A 222 24.84 9.53 11.15
N TRP A 223 24.51 8.62 12.06
CA TRP A 223 25.27 8.39 13.28
C TRP A 223 25.35 6.89 13.56
N ALA A 224 26.41 6.48 14.25
CA ALA A 224 26.58 5.08 14.65
C ALA A 224 27.01 4.99 16.11
N ARG A 225 26.36 4.10 16.86
CA ARG A 225 26.76 3.79 18.23
C ARG A 225 28.17 3.23 18.28
N THR A 226 28.93 3.52 19.32
CA THR A 226 30.32 3.07 19.42
C THR A 226 30.55 2.06 20.54
N ILE A 227 31.47 1.13 20.30
CA ILE A 227 32.07 0.28 21.33
C ILE A 227 33.58 0.53 21.39
N ARG A 228 34.19 0.18 22.51
CA ARG A 228 35.65 0.12 22.61
C ARG A 228 36.14 -1.26 22.17
N CYS A 229 37.13 -1.28 21.28
CA CYS A 229 37.76 -2.51 20.83
C CYS A 229 38.50 -3.18 21.99
N GLU A 230 38.20 -4.47 22.21
CA GLU A 230 38.83 -5.30 23.25
C GLU A 230 40.05 -6.08 22.72
N GLY A 231 40.46 -5.83 21.48
CA GLY A 231 41.65 -6.44 20.89
C GLY A 231 42.92 -6.00 21.63
N PRO A 232 43.90 -6.90 21.84
CA PRO A 232 45.13 -6.59 22.58
C PRO A 232 45.83 -5.32 22.07
N GLY A 233 46.04 -4.34 22.96
CA GLY A 233 46.72 -3.07 22.64
C GLY A 233 45.95 -2.08 21.75
N CYS A 234 44.76 -2.44 21.26
CA CYS A 234 43.99 -1.60 20.34
C CYS A 234 43.24 -0.50 21.09
N GLY A 235 42.15 -0.83 21.79
CA GLY A 235 41.36 0.14 22.56
C GLY A 235 40.66 1.23 21.74
N ALA A 236 40.60 1.11 20.41
CA ALA A 236 39.97 2.05 19.49
C ALA A 236 38.44 2.13 19.66
N GLU A 237 37.85 3.26 19.28
CA GLU A 237 36.40 3.38 19.19
C GLU A 237 35.90 2.83 17.85
N VAL A 238 35.04 1.81 17.91
CA VAL A 238 34.51 1.10 16.75
C VAL A 238 33.04 1.45 16.59
N PRO A 239 32.66 2.14 15.50
CA PRO A 239 31.28 2.47 15.20
C PRO A 239 30.53 1.25 14.66
N LEU A 240 29.35 1.00 15.21
CA LEU A 240 28.51 -0.16 14.93
C LEU A 240 27.70 0.05 13.65
N VAL A 241 28.35 -0.02 12.49
CA VAL A 241 27.72 0.15 11.18
C VAL A 241 27.43 -1.21 10.54
N GLY A 242 26.14 -1.52 10.38
CA GLY A 242 25.65 -2.76 9.75
C GLY A 242 25.20 -2.59 8.29
N LEU A 243 24.88 -1.36 7.88
CA LEU A 243 24.42 -1.02 6.52
C LEU A 243 25.32 0.07 5.95
N LEU A 244 25.91 -0.19 4.79
CA LEU A 244 26.80 0.76 4.10
C LEU A 244 26.15 1.40 2.87
N TRP A 245 25.04 0.85 2.36
CA TRP A 245 24.32 1.44 1.23
C TRP A 245 23.51 2.65 1.71
N LEU A 246 23.75 3.80 1.09
CA LEU A 246 22.93 5.01 1.26
C LEU A 246 21.85 5.10 0.17
N TYR A 247 22.19 4.65 -1.04
CA TYR A 247 21.26 4.60 -2.16
C TYR A 247 21.65 3.46 -3.12
N ARG A 248 20.66 2.65 -3.53
CA ARG A 248 20.88 1.47 -4.38
C ARG A 248 19.82 1.37 -5.47
N LYS A 249 20.15 1.86 -6.66
CA LYS A 249 19.47 1.53 -7.92
C LYS A 249 20.51 1.27 -9.01
N GLU A 250 20.17 0.43 -9.99
CA GLU A 250 21.10 -0.06 -11.03
C GLU A 250 21.97 1.01 -11.70
N LYS A 251 21.46 2.23 -11.86
CA LYS A 251 22.16 3.35 -12.53
C LYS A 251 22.77 4.38 -11.59
N ASN A 252 22.57 4.26 -10.28
CA ASN A 252 23.08 5.20 -9.30
C ASN A 252 23.27 4.47 -7.97
N LEU A 253 24.52 4.20 -7.64
CA LEU A 253 24.93 3.56 -6.40
C LEU A 253 25.66 4.59 -5.54
N VAL A 254 25.26 4.72 -4.28
CA VAL A 254 25.91 5.59 -3.29
C VAL A 254 26.07 4.81 -2.00
N ALA A 255 27.29 4.76 -1.49
CA ALA A 255 27.62 3.98 -0.31
C ALA A 255 28.61 4.70 0.61
N LEU A 256 28.68 4.21 1.84
CA LEU A 256 29.70 4.53 2.81
C LEU A 256 30.89 3.56 2.65
N ARG A 257 32.09 4.13 2.62
CA ARG A 257 33.34 3.42 2.87
C ARG A 257 33.95 3.91 4.18
N TYR A 258 34.81 3.10 4.79
CA TYR A 258 35.45 3.38 6.06
C TYR A 258 36.91 2.92 6.04
N HIS A 259 37.73 3.57 6.85
CA HIS A 259 39.16 3.28 6.99
C HIS A 259 39.56 3.40 8.46
N GLY A 260 40.32 2.45 8.96
CA GLY A 260 40.85 2.50 10.32
C GLY A 260 42.19 3.23 10.37
N ASN A 261 42.27 4.34 11.09
CA ASN A 261 43.52 5.09 11.28
C ASN A 261 44.25 4.57 12.53
N LYS A 262 45.36 3.82 12.31
CA LYS A 262 46.15 3.21 13.40
C LYS A 262 46.79 4.23 14.34
N LYS A 263 47.10 5.44 13.86
CA LYS A 263 47.75 6.50 14.66
C LYS A 263 46.76 7.16 15.61
N THR A 264 45.60 7.56 15.09
CA THR A 264 44.55 8.24 15.87
C THR A 264 43.63 7.28 16.62
N LYS A 265 43.66 5.99 16.27
CA LYS A 265 42.73 4.95 16.76
C LYS A 265 41.26 5.28 16.47
N GLN A 266 41.01 5.99 15.37
CA GLN A 266 39.67 6.36 14.91
C GLN A 266 39.32 5.66 13.60
N VAL A 267 38.02 5.44 13.39
CA VAL A 267 37.48 4.94 12.13
C VAL A 267 36.87 6.12 11.37
N GLU A 268 37.45 6.41 10.22
CA GLU A 268 37.02 7.50 9.33
C GLU A 268 36.08 6.93 8.27
N PHE A 269 35.11 7.73 7.83
CA PHE A 269 34.13 7.35 6.81
C PHE A 269 34.13 8.35 5.67
N GLU A 270 33.82 7.85 4.48
CA GLU A 270 33.62 8.66 3.29
C GLU A 270 32.40 8.17 2.50
N ILE A 271 31.76 9.09 1.77
CA ILE A 271 30.71 8.75 0.81
C ILE A 271 31.37 8.56 -0.55
N PHE A 272 31.10 7.44 -1.20
CA PHE A 272 31.62 7.13 -2.54
C PHE A 272 30.53 6.54 -3.44
N LYS A 273 30.80 6.53 -4.75
CA LYS A 273 29.92 5.98 -5.78
C LYS A 273 30.56 4.74 -6.42
N PRO A 274 30.22 3.52 -5.97
CA PRO A 274 30.75 2.30 -6.57
C PRO A 274 30.21 2.10 -7.99
N HIS A 275 31.01 1.48 -8.87
CA HIS A 275 30.53 1.08 -10.21
C HIS A 275 29.82 -0.27 -10.19
N LYS A 276 30.21 -1.16 -9.27
CA LYS A 276 29.63 -2.49 -9.06
C LYS A 276 29.42 -2.76 -7.57
N GLU A 277 28.43 -3.61 -7.24
CA GLU A 277 28.14 -3.96 -5.84
C GLU A 277 29.31 -4.65 -5.11
N THR A 278 30.17 -5.34 -5.86
CA THR A 278 31.37 -6.02 -5.35
C THR A 278 32.44 -5.06 -4.80
N GLU A 279 32.37 -3.77 -5.13
CA GLU A 279 33.27 -2.74 -4.59
C GLU A 279 32.90 -2.31 -3.17
N LEU A 280 31.78 -2.80 -2.65
CA LEU A 280 31.36 -2.56 -1.28
C LEU A 280 32.11 -3.49 -0.33
N GLN A 281 32.77 -2.89 0.65
CA GLN A 281 33.42 -3.61 1.74
C GLN A 281 32.40 -4.27 2.69
N ALA A 282 32.89 -5.17 3.53
CA ALA A 282 32.08 -5.79 4.58
C ALA A 282 31.58 -4.74 5.61
N PRO A 283 30.36 -4.88 6.15
CA PRO A 283 29.93 -4.06 7.27
C PRO A 283 30.76 -4.36 8.52
N ILE A 284 30.92 -3.36 9.38
CA ILE A 284 31.64 -3.50 10.66
C ILE A 284 30.90 -4.48 11.57
N VAL A 285 29.56 -4.45 11.53
CA VAL A 285 28.71 -5.34 12.31
C VAL A 285 28.14 -6.46 11.45
N ARG A 286 28.34 -7.71 11.88
CA ARG A 286 27.67 -8.90 11.34
C ARG A 286 27.14 -9.75 12.49
N ARG A 287 25.85 -10.11 12.45
CA ARG A 287 25.18 -10.89 13.50
C ARG A 287 25.45 -10.35 14.91
N PHE A 288 25.39 -9.03 15.07
CA PHE A 288 25.61 -8.30 16.32
C PHE A 288 27.03 -8.43 16.94
N ALA A 289 27.99 -9.01 16.22
CA ALA A 289 29.42 -8.92 16.54
C ALA A 289 30.07 -7.82 15.68
N ALA A 290 31.09 -7.15 16.21
CA ALA A 290 31.72 -5.99 15.58
C ALA A 290 33.20 -6.22 15.33
N THR A 291 33.65 -6.09 14.08
CA THR A 291 35.06 -6.28 13.70
C THR A 291 35.76 -4.94 13.58
N CYS A 292 36.82 -4.74 14.37
CA CYS A 292 37.54 -3.48 14.42
C CYS A 292 38.29 -3.22 13.10
N PRO A 293 38.03 -2.10 12.39
CA PRO A 293 38.74 -1.75 11.16
C PRO A 293 40.23 -1.44 11.33
N ILE A 294 40.71 -1.27 12.57
CA ILE A 294 42.09 -0.89 12.88
C ILE A 294 42.98 -2.10 13.15
N CYS A 295 42.51 -3.04 13.99
CA CYS A 295 43.28 -4.21 14.42
C CYS A 295 42.69 -5.55 13.95
N GLY A 296 41.52 -5.57 13.32
CA GLY A 296 40.85 -6.79 12.85
C GLY A 296 40.19 -7.64 13.94
N TYR A 297 40.33 -7.28 15.23
CA TYR A 297 39.70 -8.02 16.32
C TYR A 297 38.18 -7.92 16.25
N THR A 298 37.50 -9.06 16.36
CA THR A 298 36.03 -9.13 16.42
C THR A 298 35.56 -9.19 17.87
N THR A 299 34.95 -8.10 18.34
CA THR A 299 34.27 -8.07 19.62
C THR A 299 32.97 -8.90 19.52
N PRO A 300 32.80 -9.96 20.33
CA PRO A 300 31.64 -10.84 20.25
C PRO A 300 30.37 -10.18 20.79
N TYR A 301 29.20 -10.63 20.32
CA TYR A 301 27.89 -10.04 20.64
C TYR A 301 27.66 -9.78 22.14
N LYS A 302 28.01 -10.73 23.01
CA LYS A 302 27.85 -10.59 24.47
C LYS A 302 28.55 -9.33 24.99
N ARG A 303 29.79 -9.12 24.55
CA ARG A 303 30.62 -7.97 24.94
C ARG A 303 30.11 -6.66 24.35
N VAL A 304 29.71 -6.67 23.07
CA VAL A 304 29.04 -5.51 22.44
C VAL A 304 27.82 -5.08 23.27
N ARG A 305 26.96 -6.02 23.67
CA ARG A 305 25.75 -5.75 24.46
C ARG A 305 26.08 -5.23 25.86
N GLU A 306 27.07 -5.81 26.53
CA GLU A 306 27.52 -5.34 27.85
C GLU A 306 28.01 -3.89 27.79
N GLN A 307 28.84 -3.54 26.80
CA GLN A 307 29.33 -2.18 26.62
C GLN A 307 28.19 -1.19 26.31
N LEU A 308 27.27 -1.55 25.42
CA LEU A 308 26.12 -0.70 25.12
C LEU A 308 25.20 -0.52 26.33
N LYS A 309 24.98 -1.56 27.13
CA LYS A 309 24.18 -1.48 28.37
C LYS A 309 24.83 -0.56 29.39
N ALA A 310 26.15 -0.64 29.56
CA ALA A 310 26.91 0.25 30.44
C ALA A 310 26.80 1.73 30.01
N LYS A 311 26.67 1.99 28.71
CA LYS A 311 26.41 3.32 28.14
C LYS A 311 24.93 3.73 28.14
N GLY A 312 24.02 2.98 28.77
CA GLY A 312 22.58 3.26 28.74
C GLY A 312 21.97 3.22 27.33
N GLY A 313 22.59 2.49 26.40
CA GLY A 313 22.18 2.40 25.00
C GLY A 313 22.97 3.28 24.04
N GLY A 314 23.77 4.25 24.51
CA GLY A 314 24.62 5.12 23.67
C GLY A 314 23.81 6.16 22.88
N THR A 315 23.86 7.43 23.31
CA THR A 315 23.13 8.55 22.68
C THR A 315 24.04 9.73 22.29
N ARG A 316 25.35 9.66 22.58
CA ARG A 316 26.36 10.66 22.20
C ARG A 316 27.50 9.95 21.49
N ASP A 317 27.28 9.59 20.22
CA ASP A 317 28.21 8.77 19.45
C ASP A 317 28.60 9.45 18.12
N ILE A 318 29.59 8.87 17.43
CA ILE A 318 30.31 9.47 16.30
C ILE A 318 29.35 9.87 15.15
N PRO A 319 29.35 11.14 14.73
CA PRO A 319 28.67 11.56 13.52
C PRO A 319 29.39 10.96 12.30
N LEU A 320 28.64 10.35 11.41
CA LEU A 320 29.13 9.87 10.12
C LEU A 320 28.95 11.00 9.08
N PRO A 321 29.63 10.92 7.92
CA PRO A 321 29.46 11.88 6.84
C PRO A 321 27.99 12.06 6.47
N ASN A 322 27.56 13.31 6.35
CA ASN A 322 26.19 13.63 5.99
C ASN A 322 25.98 13.46 4.50
N VAL A 323 24.80 12.97 4.13
CA VAL A 323 24.37 12.98 2.73
C VAL A 323 23.95 14.41 2.41
N LYS A 324 24.49 15.00 1.35
CA LYS A 324 24.23 16.40 0.97
C LYS A 324 23.47 16.48 -0.36
N THR A 325 22.66 17.52 -0.51
CA THR A 325 21.95 17.84 -1.75
C THR A 325 22.16 19.31 -2.13
N LYS A 326 22.21 19.61 -3.43
CA LYS A 326 22.16 21.00 -3.94
C LYS A 326 20.73 21.44 -4.29
N ASN A 327 19.78 20.50 -4.30
CA ASN A 327 18.37 20.76 -4.58
C ASN A 327 17.58 20.71 -3.27
N ARG A 328 16.77 21.74 -3.00
CA ARG A 328 15.82 21.79 -1.87
C ARG A 328 14.59 20.90 -2.04
N THR A 329 14.48 20.17 -3.15
CA THR A 329 13.38 19.26 -3.40
C THR A 329 13.58 17.97 -2.60
N VAL A 330 12.99 17.93 -1.41
CA VAL A 330 12.62 16.69 -0.71
C VAL A 330 11.32 16.18 -1.30
#